data_AF-A0A4Q0VMP5-F1
#
_entry.id   AF-A0A4Q0VMP5-F1
#
_cell.length_a   1.000
_cell.length_b   1.000
_cell.length_c   1.000
_cell.angle_alpha   90.00
_cell.angle_beta   90.00
_cell.angle_gamma   90.00
#
_symmetry.space_group_name_H-M   'P 1'
#
loop_
_entity.id
_entity.type
_entity.pdbx_description
1 polymer ?
#
loop_
_entity_poly.entity_id
_entity_poly.type
_entity_poly.pdbx_seq_one_letter_code
_entity_poly.pdbx_strand_id
1 'polypeptide(L)'
;MNDALKQIFDEDQHDLQTMPENRVERDRERRMRVKAIIEGGGATEAIDFIHAAIVFQHGETLDDWWEAYQFSLKAVDMGFQPKWLAAVALDRWLVRQGKPLKYGNQIVPFGGIYRIPKLDPATTDVEREKWDVPSFNELHSFENLRGFVSCTVVDTTEIIDFKVKIVNLERLPAHSPTLIGAPIGTDARNQIILENSYGWKWIEDHQGSFKLGWLLLPHVPTIAHPVVCEGNYSIEKITLSGHPCVTVSVNESHTIYFKTSKGIWAVTGRDINDVIHKTKELMLEDY
;
A
#
# COMPACT_ATOMS: atom_id res chain seq x y z
N MET A 1 26.90 -19.04 6.14
CA MET A 1 26.28 -18.09 5.20
C MET A 1 27.03 -18.22 3.89
N ASN A 2 26.32 -18.22 2.76
CA ASN A 2 26.89 -18.30 1.42
C ASN A 2 27.35 -16.90 0.96
N ASP A 3 28.65 -16.74 0.73
CA ASP A 3 29.25 -15.45 0.38
C ASP A 3 28.74 -14.88 -0.96
N ALA A 4 28.45 -15.75 -1.94
CA ALA A 4 27.93 -15.31 -3.23
C ALA A 4 26.49 -14.78 -3.12
N LEU A 5 25.63 -15.42 -2.32
CA LEU A 5 24.28 -14.92 -2.05
C LEU A 5 24.31 -13.60 -1.29
N LYS A 6 25.20 -13.47 -0.29
CA LYS A 6 25.41 -12.20 0.41
C LYS A 6 25.84 -11.10 -0.55
N GLN A 7 26.81 -11.38 -1.43
CA GLN A 7 27.28 -10.40 -2.40
C GLN A 7 26.15 -9.94 -3.34
N ILE A 8 25.35 -10.88 -3.87
CA ILE A 8 24.21 -10.54 -4.74
C ILE A 8 23.21 -9.64 -3.99
N PHE A 9 22.92 -9.96 -2.73
CA PHE A 9 22.08 -9.14 -1.87
C PHE A 9 22.66 -7.74 -1.66
N ASP A 10 23.94 -7.62 -1.30
CA ASP A 10 24.59 -6.32 -1.08
C ASP A 10 24.55 -5.45 -2.35
N GLU A 11 24.76 -6.05 -3.53
CA GLU A 11 24.65 -5.40 -4.84
C GLU A 11 23.22 -4.91 -5.13
N ASP A 12 22.21 -5.72 -4.84
CA ASP A 12 20.79 -5.37 -4.96
C ASP A 12 20.42 -4.18 -4.05
N GLN A 13 20.83 -4.21 -2.78
CA GLN A 13 20.57 -3.13 -1.84
C GLN A 13 21.27 -1.83 -2.20
N HIS A 14 22.48 -1.91 -2.76
CA HIS A 14 23.21 -0.74 -3.26
C HIS A 14 22.49 -0.07 -4.44
N ASP A 15 21.96 -0.86 -5.37
CA ASP A 15 21.20 -0.33 -6.51
C ASP A 15 19.88 0.33 -6.09
N LEU A 16 19.26 -0.10 -4.98
CA LEU A 16 18.08 0.58 -4.40
C LEU A 16 18.39 1.96 -3.79
N GLN A 17 19.67 2.26 -3.53
CA GLN A 17 20.11 3.57 -3.05
C GLN A 17 20.50 4.48 -4.22
N THR A 18 21.20 3.93 -5.21
CA THR A 18 21.74 4.70 -6.34
C THR A 18 20.77 4.82 -7.52
N MET A 19 19.77 3.94 -7.60
CA MET A 19 18.75 3.87 -8.64
C MET A 19 19.32 3.98 -10.07
N PRO A 20 20.25 3.08 -10.47
CA PRO A 20 20.83 3.12 -11.81
C PRO A 20 19.77 2.83 -12.89
N GLU A 21 19.95 3.40 -14.08
CA GLU A 21 19.00 3.25 -15.19
C GLU A 21 18.73 1.78 -15.56
N ASN A 22 19.77 0.94 -15.53
CA ASN A 22 19.69 -0.49 -15.86
C ASN A 22 19.42 -1.40 -14.64
N ARG A 23 18.82 -0.87 -13.57
CA ARG A 23 18.53 -1.63 -12.33
C ARG A 23 17.71 -2.88 -12.62
N VAL A 24 16.67 -2.77 -13.45
CA VAL A 24 15.75 -3.88 -13.73
C VAL A 24 16.47 -5.04 -14.40
N GLU A 25 17.34 -4.75 -15.37
CA GLU A 25 18.18 -5.75 -16.04
C GLU A 25 19.12 -6.44 -15.05
N ARG A 26 19.78 -5.67 -14.17
CA ARG A 26 20.64 -6.23 -13.12
C ARG A 26 19.86 -7.11 -12.14
N ASP A 27 18.67 -6.70 -11.74
CA ASP A 27 17.82 -7.49 -10.83
C ASP A 27 17.42 -8.82 -11.48
N ARG A 28 17.16 -8.87 -12.79
CA ARG A 28 16.93 -10.13 -13.53
C ARG A 28 18.15 -11.04 -13.49
N GLU A 29 19.35 -10.50 -13.76
CA GLU A 29 20.60 -11.27 -13.71
C GLU A 29 20.88 -11.82 -12.30
N ARG A 30 20.63 -11.02 -11.26
CA ARG A 30 20.75 -11.44 -9.86
C ARG A 30 19.80 -12.60 -9.55
N ARG A 31 18.53 -12.52 -9.95
CA ARG A 31 17.56 -13.63 -9.74
C ARG A 31 18.01 -14.92 -10.42
N MET A 32 18.54 -14.86 -11.65
CA MET A 32 19.11 -16.02 -12.33
C MET A 32 20.29 -16.64 -11.55
N ARG A 33 21.21 -15.80 -11.04
CA ARG A 33 22.35 -16.26 -10.22
C ARG A 33 21.91 -16.88 -8.91
N VAL A 34 20.97 -16.25 -8.19
CA VAL A 34 20.40 -16.79 -6.94
C VAL A 34 19.79 -18.16 -7.18
N LYS A 35 18.98 -18.30 -8.24
CA LYS A 35 18.35 -19.57 -8.59
C LYS A 35 19.36 -20.69 -8.84
N ALA A 36 20.41 -20.42 -9.62
CA ALA A 36 21.47 -21.38 -9.86
C ALA A 36 22.19 -21.82 -8.57
N ILE A 37 22.43 -20.90 -7.63
CA ILE A 37 23.05 -21.22 -6.33
C ILE A 37 22.12 -22.11 -5.49
N ILE A 38 20.83 -21.79 -5.43
CA ILE A 38 19.84 -22.57 -4.65
C ILE A 38 19.65 -23.97 -5.24
N GLU A 39 19.47 -24.07 -6.56
CA GLU A 39 19.30 -25.36 -7.27
C GLU A 39 20.56 -26.24 -7.17
N GLY A 40 21.74 -25.62 -7.09
CA GLY A 40 23.02 -26.29 -6.83
C GLY A 40 23.25 -26.70 -5.36
N GLY A 41 22.30 -26.41 -4.45
CA GLY A 41 22.41 -26.74 -3.03
C GLY A 41 23.33 -25.82 -2.23
N GLY A 42 23.65 -24.63 -2.75
CA GLY A 42 24.56 -23.67 -2.11
C GLY A 42 23.94 -22.87 -0.95
N ALA A 43 22.61 -22.83 -0.84
CA ALA A 43 21.91 -22.21 0.29
C ALA A 43 21.71 -23.25 1.41
N THR A 44 22.34 -23.02 2.56
CA THR A 44 22.41 -24.02 3.66
C THR A 44 22.01 -23.45 5.01
N GLU A 45 22.04 -22.14 5.17
CA GLU A 45 21.66 -21.44 6.39
C GLU A 45 20.43 -20.57 6.16
N ALA A 46 19.70 -20.25 7.23
CA ALA A 46 18.47 -19.50 7.13
C ALA A 46 18.66 -18.11 6.48
N ILE A 47 19.80 -17.46 6.74
CA ILE A 47 20.15 -16.16 6.14
C ILE A 47 20.35 -16.24 4.62
N ASP A 48 20.76 -17.38 4.07
CA ASP A 48 20.94 -17.56 2.63
C ASP A 48 19.61 -17.42 1.90
N PHE A 49 18.55 -17.99 2.48
CA PHE A 49 17.19 -17.88 1.97
C PHE A 49 16.60 -16.47 2.16
N ILE A 50 17.03 -15.73 3.18
CA ILE A 50 16.63 -14.32 3.35
C ILE A 50 17.28 -13.43 2.29
N HIS A 51 18.57 -13.61 2.02
CA HIS A 51 19.24 -12.90 0.92
C HIS A 51 18.55 -13.19 -0.42
N ALA A 52 18.23 -14.46 -0.68
CA ALA A 52 17.46 -14.84 -1.86
C ALA A 52 16.07 -14.19 -1.89
N ALA A 53 15.32 -14.27 -0.79
CA ALA A 53 13.97 -13.70 -0.69
C ALA A 53 13.95 -12.21 -1.02
N ILE A 54 14.92 -11.42 -0.53
CA ILE A 54 14.98 -9.98 -0.79
C ILE A 54 15.23 -9.69 -2.27
N VAL A 55 16.13 -10.42 -2.93
CA VAL A 55 16.38 -10.26 -4.37
C VAL A 55 15.13 -10.56 -5.19
N PHE A 56 14.39 -11.61 -4.81
CA PHE A 56 13.13 -11.99 -5.47
C PHE A 56 11.96 -11.04 -5.14
N GLN A 57 12.00 -10.38 -3.99
CA GLN A 57 11.03 -9.38 -3.57
C GLN A 57 11.02 -8.14 -4.50
N HIS A 58 12.12 -7.91 -5.23
CA HIS A 58 12.28 -6.90 -6.29
C HIS A 58 12.03 -7.44 -7.70
N GLY A 59 11.48 -8.65 -7.82
CA GLY A 59 11.11 -9.23 -9.10
C GLY A 59 9.95 -8.54 -9.81
N GLU A 60 9.58 -9.10 -10.96
CA GLU A 60 8.66 -8.48 -11.92
C GLU A 60 7.42 -9.33 -12.19
N THR A 61 7.47 -10.61 -11.80
CA THR A 61 6.44 -11.60 -12.11
C THR A 61 5.81 -12.17 -10.84
N LEU A 62 4.62 -12.76 -11.00
CA LEU A 62 3.96 -13.50 -9.91
C LEU A 62 4.85 -14.63 -9.37
N ASP A 63 5.60 -15.29 -10.23
CA ASP A 63 6.51 -16.36 -9.82
C ASP A 63 7.66 -15.80 -8.98
N ASP A 64 8.21 -14.63 -9.33
CA ASP A 64 9.28 -14.01 -8.54
C ASP A 64 8.82 -13.72 -7.09
N TRP A 65 7.65 -13.07 -6.93
CA TRP A 65 7.14 -12.76 -5.59
C TRP A 65 6.70 -14.00 -4.82
N TRP A 66 6.28 -15.05 -5.53
CA TRP A 66 5.99 -16.34 -4.90
C TRP A 66 7.27 -17.02 -4.40
N GLU A 67 8.34 -17.03 -5.20
CA GLU A 67 9.67 -17.52 -4.79
C GLU A 67 10.19 -16.73 -3.58
N ALA A 68 10.03 -15.39 -3.56
CA ALA A 68 10.36 -14.56 -2.40
C ALA A 68 9.66 -15.02 -1.12
N TYR A 69 8.36 -15.35 -1.22
CA TYR A 69 7.58 -15.86 -0.10
C TYR A 69 8.06 -17.25 0.34
N GLN A 70 8.31 -18.16 -0.60
CA GLN A 70 8.79 -19.52 -0.30
C GLN A 70 10.16 -19.51 0.39
N PHE A 71 11.10 -18.69 -0.09
CA PHE A 71 12.41 -18.55 0.55
C PHE A 71 12.29 -17.93 1.95
N SER A 72 11.42 -16.93 2.13
CA SER A 72 11.15 -16.36 3.45
C SER A 72 10.58 -17.39 4.42
N LEU A 73 9.62 -18.21 4.00
CA LEU A 73 9.07 -19.31 4.81
C LEU A 73 10.17 -20.32 5.19
N LYS A 74 11.00 -20.72 4.22
CA LYS A 74 12.10 -21.64 4.46
C LYS A 74 13.07 -21.13 5.52
N ALA A 75 13.40 -19.84 5.47
CA ALA A 75 14.24 -19.21 6.49
C ALA A 75 13.57 -19.23 7.88
N VAL A 76 12.27 -18.92 7.96
CA VAL A 76 11.50 -18.95 9.21
C VAL A 76 11.45 -20.38 9.79
N ASP A 77 11.23 -21.40 8.96
CA ASP A 77 11.25 -22.81 9.38
C ASP A 77 12.61 -23.24 9.92
N MET A 78 13.69 -22.60 9.45
CA MET A 78 15.05 -22.78 9.95
C MET A 78 15.37 -21.91 11.19
N GLY A 79 14.39 -21.18 11.72
CA GLY A 79 14.51 -20.38 12.94
C GLY A 79 14.91 -18.92 12.73
N PHE A 80 14.92 -18.41 11.49
CA PHE A 80 15.26 -17.00 11.23
C PHE A 80 14.24 -16.04 11.84
N GLN A 81 14.74 -14.93 12.38
CA GLN A 81 13.96 -13.79 12.86
C GLN A 81 14.57 -12.49 12.31
N PRO A 82 13.75 -11.48 11.98
CA PRO A 82 12.29 -11.43 12.09
C PRO A 82 11.55 -12.09 10.91
N LYS A 83 10.28 -12.45 11.10
CA LYS A 83 9.44 -13.18 10.12
C LYS A 83 8.67 -12.29 9.14
N TRP A 84 8.68 -10.97 9.36
CA TRP A 84 7.85 -10.04 8.60
C TRP A 84 8.09 -10.10 7.08
N LEU A 85 9.28 -10.49 6.63
CA LEU A 85 9.59 -10.58 5.20
C LEU A 85 8.66 -11.54 4.46
N ALA A 86 8.30 -12.67 5.07
CA ALA A 86 7.33 -13.61 4.50
C ALA A 86 5.96 -12.95 4.34
N ALA A 87 5.50 -12.20 5.34
CA ALA A 87 4.23 -11.47 5.27
C ALA A 87 4.22 -10.42 4.16
N VAL A 88 5.32 -9.68 3.98
CA VAL A 88 5.46 -8.66 2.92
C VAL A 88 5.50 -9.31 1.53
N ALA A 89 6.21 -10.42 1.36
CA ALA A 89 6.27 -11.16 0.10
C ALA A 89 4.89 -11.73 -0.29
N LEU A 90 4.17 -12.32 0.68
CA LEU A 90 2.82 -12.82 0.44
C LEU A 90 1.86 -11.71 0.03
N ASP A 91 1.84 -10.58 0.74
CA ASP A 91 0.96 -9.47 0.39
C ASP A 91 1.30 -8.87 -0.98
N ARG A 92 2.58 -8.85 -1.36
CA ARG A 92 3.00 -8.42 -2.71
C ARG A 92 2.48 -9.36 -3.79
N TRP A 93 2.55 -10.66 -3.55
CA TRP A 93 1.99 -11.67 -4.45
C TRP A 93 0.46 -11.54 -4.56
N LEU A 94 -0.24 -11.28 -3.44
CA LEU A 94 -1.70 -11.11 -3.40
C LEU A 94 -2.15 -9.84 -4.12
N VAL A 95 -1.52 -8.69 -3.84
CA VAL A 95 -1.93 -7.40 -4.42
C VAL A 95 -1.80 -7.39 -5.94
N ARG A 96 -0.78 -8.07 -6.48
CA ARG A 96 -0.53 -8.20 -7.93
C ARG A 96 -1.55 -9.08 -8.66
N GLN A 97 -2.34 -9.85 -7.90
CA GLN A 97 -3.47 -10.61 -8.40
C GLN A 97 -4.82 -9.92 -8.15
N GLY A 98 -4.82 -8.71 -7.58
CA GLY A 98 -6.05 -8.04 -7.14
C GLY A 98 -6.73 -8.73 -5.95
N LYS A 99 -6.01 -9.54 -5.16
CA LYS A 99 -6.56 -10.25 -4.00
C LYS A 99 -6.41 -9.40 -2.73
N PRO A 100 -7.32 -9.56 -1.73
CA PRO A 100 -7.15 -8.92 -0.43
C PRO A 100 -5.79 -9.27 0.20
N LEU A 101 -5.18 -8.31 0.88
CA LEU A 101 -3.91 -8.53 1.58
C LEU A 101 -4.16 -9.35 2.83
N LYS A 102 -3.27 -10.29 3.13
CA LYS A 102 -3.35 -11.03 4.38
C LYS A 102 -2.92 -10.13 5.54
N TYR A 103 -1.78 -9.42 5.37
CA TYR A 103 -1.12 -8.70 6.46
C TYR A 103 -1.11 -7.17 6.33
N GLY A 104 -1.49 -6.62 5.17
CA GLY A 104 -1.61 -5.17 4.96
C GLY A 104 -0.32 -4.45 4.59
N ASN A 105 0.68 -5.16 4.05
CA ASN A 105 2.02 -4.61 3.81
C ASN A 105 2.25 -3.95 2.45
N GLN A 106 1.20 -3.68 1.69
CA GLN A 106 1.32 -3.04 0.38
C GLN A 106 0.37 -1.84 0.30
N ILE A 107 0.78 -0.85 -0.48
CA ILE A 107 0.01 0.36 -0.73
C ILE A 107 -0.13 0.60 -2.23
N VAL A 108 -1.26 1.20 -2.61
CA VAL A 108 -1.64 1.46 -4.01
C VAL A 108 -1.94 2.95 -4.18
N PRO A 109 -1.44 3.61 -5.23
CA PRO A 109 -1.78 5.00 -5.51
C PRO A 109 -3.27 5.16 -5.85
N PHE A 110 -3.87 6.24 -5.37
CA PHE A 110 -5.26 6.58 -5.57
C PHE A 110 -5.41 8.10 -5.56
N GLY A 111 -5.26 8.75 -6.71
CA GLY A 111 -5.46 10.21 -6.83
C GLY A 111 -4.43 11.07 -6.09
N GLY A 112 -3.15 10.70 -6.11
CA GLY A 112 -2.07 11.47 -5.46
C GLY A 112 -1.78 11.09 -4.00
N ILE A 113 -2.52 10.13 -3.46
CA ILE A 113 -2.33 9.53 -2.14
C ILE A 113 -2.19 8.01 -2.27
N TYR A 114 -1.53 7.36 -1.31
CA TYR A 114 -1.46 5.92 -1.18
C TYR A 114 -2.52 5.34 -0.23
N ARG A 115 -3.00 4.14 -0.55
CA ARG A 115 -4.04 3.45 0.22
C ARG A 115 -3.64 2.01 0.47
N ILE A 116 -3.93 1.50 1.66
CA ILE A 116 -3.84 0.06 1.94
C ILE A 116 -5.05 -0.61 1.25
N PRO A 117 -4.85 -1.57 0.33
CA PRO A 117 -5.90 -2.38 -0.27
C PRO A 117 -6.76 -3.11 0.76
N LYS A 118 -7.86 -3.70 0.31
CA LYS A 118 -8.73 -4.51 1.16
C LYS A 118 -7.91 -5.58 1.90
N LEU A 119 -8.11 -5.70 3.20
CA LEU A 119 -7.52 -6.76 4.02
C LEU A 119 -8.42 -7.99 4.05
N ASP A 120 -7.80 -9.16 4.22
CA ASP A 120 -8.50 -10.39 4.58
C ASP A 120 -9.11 -10.21 6.00
N PRO A 121 -10.45 -10.22 6.13
CA PRO A 121 -11.11 -10.04 7.42
C PRO A 121 -10.85 -11.19 8.40
N ALA A 122 -10.35 -12.34 7.93
CA ALA A 122 -10.01 -13.47 8.80
C ALA A 122 -8.67 -13.30 9.52
N THR A 123 -7.79 -12.38 9.07
CA THR A 123 -6.48 -12.19 9.70
C THR A 123 -6.59 -11.40 11.00
N THR A 124 -6.38 -12.10 12.11
CA THR A 124 -6.41 -11.54 13.48
C THR A 124 -5.11 -10.85 13.86
N ASP A 125 -5.15 -9.95 14.86
CA ASP A 125 -3.95 -9.32 15.39
C ASP A 125 -2.99 -10.32 16.07
N VAL A 126 -3.51 -11.42 16.64
CA VAL A 126 -2.68 -12.53 17.14
C VAL A 126 -1.89 -13.19 16.02
N GLU A 127 -2.49 -13.31 14.83
CA GLU A 127 -1.78 -13.81 13.66
C GLU A 127 -0.75 -12.77 13.16
N ARG A 128 -1.11 -11.48 13.14
CA ARG A 128 -0.18 -10.39 12.77
C ARG A 128 1.06 -10.38 13.65
N GLU A 129 0.88 -10.46 14.97
CA GLU A 129 1.96 -10.51 15.94
C GLU A 129 2.89 -11.72 15.68
N LYS A 130 2.33 -12.91 15.39
CA LYS A 130 3.14 -14.10 15.07
C LYS A 130 4.06 -13.95 13.87
N TRP A 131 3.72 -13.03 12.95
CA TRP A 131 4.48 -12.73 11.74
C TRP A 131 5.28 -11.42 11.85
N ASP A 132 5.43 -10.86 13.05
CA ASP A 132 6.14 -9.61 13.32
C ASP A 132 5.62 -8.42 12.49
N VAL A 133 4.31 -8.39 12.19
CA VAL A 133 3.66 -7.29 11.47
C VAL A 133 2.69 -6.53 12.39
N PRO A 134 2.41 -5.24 12.10
CA PRO A 134 1.58 -4.40 12.97
C PRO A 134 0.14 -4.91 13.08
N SER A 135 -0.55 -4.55 14.16
CA SER A 135 -1.98 -4.78 14.34
C SER A 135 -2.83 -4.05 13.29
N PHE A 136 -4.09 -4.42 13.18
CA PHE A 136 -5.05 -3.79 12.27
C PHE A 136 -5.11 -2.25 12.42
N ASN A 137 -5.13 -1.74 13.65
CA ASN A 137 -5.18 -0.31 13.90
C ASN A 137 -3.84 0.37 13.57
N GLU A 138 -2.71 -0.23 13.97
CA GLU A 138 -1.38 0.31 13.67
C GLU A 138 -1.12 0.41 12.16
N LEU A 139 -1.57 -0.60 11.39
CA LEU A 139 -1.51 -0.57 9.92
C LEU A 139 -2.24 0.66 9.36
N HIS A 140 -3.48 0.91 9.79
CA HIS A 140 -4.27 2.03 9.28
C HIS A 140 -3.76 3.39 9.76
N SER A 141 -3.08 3.46 10.90
CA SER A 141 -2.44 4.68 11.39
C SER A 141 -0.99 4.89 10.92
N PHE A 142 -0.44 3.94 10.16
CA PHE A 142 0.95 3.90 9.71
C PHE A 142 1.95 3.91 10.88
N GLU A 143 1.68 3.11 11.90
CA GLU A 143 2.52 2.93 13.08
C GLU A 143 3.20 1.56 13.06
N ASN A 144 4.44 1.49 13.55
CA ASN A 144 5.21 0.26 13.68
C ASN A 144 5.38 -0.58 12.39
N LEU A 145 5.14 0.01 11.22
CA LEU A 145 5.20 -0.65 9.92
C LEU A 145 6.55 -1.33 9.69
N ARG A 146 6.53 -2.52 9.08
CA ARG A 146 7.72 -3.30 8.72
C ARG A 146 7.83 -3.49 7.21
N GLY A 147 9.03 -3.35 6.66
CA GLY A 147 9.24 -3.48 5.22
C GLY A 147 8.60 -2.36 4.38
N PHE A 148 8.23 -1.24 5.01
CA PHE A 148 7.71 -0.05 4.36
C PHE A 148 8.79 1.00 4.15
N VAL A 149 8.51 1.93 3.23
CA VAL A 149 9.26 3.19 3.12
C VAL A 149 9.17 3.94 4.44
N SER A 150 10.28 4.49 4.91
CA SER A 150 10.28 5.34 6.11
C SER A 150 9.29 6.47 5.94
N CYS A 151 8.61 6.84 7.02
CA CYS A 151 7.60 7.87 6.96
C CYS A 151 7.58 8.72 8.23
N THR A 152 7.15 9.97 8.09
CA THR A 152 6.99 10.91 9.19
C THR A 152 5.58 11.47 9.21
N VAL A 153 5.01 11.62 10.41
CA VAL A 153 3.75 12.33 10.57
C VAL A 153 4.06 13.82 10.48
N VAL A 154 3.42 14.53 9.55
CA VAL A 154 3.65 15.97 9.32
C VAL A 154 2.54 16.84 9.87
N ASP A 155 1.30 16.32 9.92
CA ASP A 155 0.16 17.00 10.51
C ASP A 155 -0.88 16.00 10.99
N THR A 156 -1.78 16.44 11.87
CA THR A 156 -2.84 15.60 12.43
C THR A 156 -4.05 16.44 12.79
N THR A 157 -5.23 15.92 12.49
CA THR A 157 -6.51 16.52 12.87
C THR A 157 -7.46 15.46 13.38
N GLU A 158 -8.22 15.81 14.41
CA GLU A 158 -9.16 14.91 15.09
C GLU A 158 -10.54 15.52 15.14
N ILE A 159 -11.55 14.76 14.71
CA ILE A 159 -12.96 15.05 14.93
C ILE A 159 -13.50 14.08 15.98
N ILE A 160 -14.75 14.25 16.40
CA ILE A 160 -15.35 13.45 17.48
C ILE A 160 -15.27 11.93 17.25
N ASP A 161 -15.21 11.51 15.98
CA ASP A 161 -15.32 10.12 15.59
C ASP A 161 -13.99 9.41 15.30
N PHE A 162 -12.99 10.13 14.78
CA PHE A 162 -11.71 9.57 14.36
C PHE A 162 -10.66 10.68 14.12
N LYS A 163 -9.42 10.24 13.98
CA LYS A 163 -8.24 11.06 13.71
C LYS A 163 -7.69 10.80 12.31
N VAL A 164 -7.22 11.85 11.63
CA VAL A 164 -6.50 11.75 10.37
C VAL A 164 -5.09 12.29 10.57
N LYS A 165 -4.08 11.54 10.14
CA LYS A 165 -2.67 11.91 10.15
C LYS A 165 -2.18 12.09 8.72
N ILE A 166 -1.59 13.22 8.37
CA ILE A 166 -0.81 13.29 7.12
C ILE A 166 0.52 12.61 7.37
N VAL A 167 0.83 11.59 6.56
CA VAL A 167 2.05 10.80 6.67
C VAL A 167 2.88 11.02 5.42
N ASN A 168 4.04 11.67 5.54
CA ASN A 168 4.94 11.87 4.43
C ASN A 168 5.86 10.66 4.29
N LEU A 169 5.85 10.01 3.14
CA LEU A 169 6.76 8.92 2.80
C LEU A 169 8.08 9.52 2.27
N GLU A 170 9.20 9.02 2.73
CA GLU A 170 10.55 9.49 2.35
C GLU A 170 10.80 9.44 0.83
N ARG A 171 10.17 8.48 0.15
CA ARG A 171 10.27 8.29 -1.30
C ARG A 171 9.03 7.60 -1.87
N LEU A 172 8.92 7.60 -3.20
CA LEU A 172 7.92 6.80 -3.91
C LEU A 172 8.11 5.30 -3.59
N PRO A 173 7.02 4.55 -3.33
CA PRO A 173 7.13 3.12 -3.12
C PRO A 173 7.56 2.42 -4.41
N ALA A 174 8.64 1.63 -4.35
CA ALA A 174 9.27 1.00 -5.52
C ALA A 174 8.38 -0.03 -6.26
N HIS A 175 7.42 -0.66 -5.56
CA HIS A 175 6.62 -1.77 -6.09
C HIS A 175 5.11 -1.60 -5.94
N SER A 176 4.60 -0.37 -6.07
CA SER A 176 3.15 -0.14 -6.11
C SER A 176 2.53 -0.72 -7.39
N PRO A 177 1.43 -1.48 -7.31
CA PRO A 177 0.65 -1.83 -8.50
C PRO A 177 -0.01 -0.59 -9.08
N THR A 178 -0.20 -0.60 -10.40
CA THR A 178 -1.05 0.38 -11.07
C THR A 178 -2.49 0.18 -10.62
N LEU A 179 -3.23 1.29 -10.49
CA LEU A 179 -4.67 1.24 -10.26
C LEU A 179 -5.35 0.67 -11.52
N ILE A 180 -6.01 -0.48 -11.39
CA ILE A 180 -6.70 -1.16 -12.50
C ILE A 180 -8.14 -1.46 -12.05
N GLY A 181 -9.11 -1.16 -12.90
CA GLY A 181 -10.53 -1.40 -12.64
C GLY A 181 -11.32 -1.66 -13.91
N ALA A 182 -12.54 -2.16 -13.72
CA ALA A 182 -13.49 -2.40 -14.78
C ALA A 182 -14.63 -1.36 -14.72
N PRO A 183 -15.21 -0.98 -15.87
CA PRO A 183 -16.39 -0.11 -15.88
C PRO A 183 -17.58 -0.83 -15.25
N ILE A 184 -18.25 -0.17 -14.30
CA ILE A 184 -19.43 -0.72 -13.59
C ILE A 184 -20.71 0.05 -13.87
N GLY A 185 -20.62 1.20 -14.53
CA GLY A 185 -21.78 2.05 -14.84
C GLY A 185 -21.35 3.49 -15.10
N THR A 186 -22.31 4.40 -15.04
CA THR A 186 -22.07 5.84 -15.17
C THR A 186 -22.65 6.62 -14.00
N ASP A 187 -22.06 7.77 -13.70
CA ASP A 187 -22.63 8.73 -12.75
C ASP A 187 -23.77 9.56 -13.39
N ALA A 188 -24.37 10.46 -12.61
CA ALA A 188 -25.44 11.36 -13.07
C ALA A 188 -25.00 12.31 -14.21
N ARG A 189 -23.69 12.45 -14.45
CA ARG A 189 -23.10 13.25 -15.54
C ARG A 189 -22.68 12.38 -16.73
N ASN A 190 -23.11 11.12 -16.77
CA ASN A 190 -22.76 10.14 -17.80
C ASN A 190 -21.25 9.82 -17.88
N GLN A 191 -20.50 10.05 -16.82
CA GLN A 191 -19.08 9.70 -16.74
C GLN A 191 -18.96 8.23 -16.30
N ILE A 192 -18.07 7.46 -16.94
CA ILE A 192 -17.83 6.05 -16.62
C ILE A 192 -17.24 5.95 -15.20
N ILE A 193 -17.84 5.09 -14.39
CA ILE A 193 -17.33 4.71 -13.07
C ILE A 193 -16.55 3.41 -13.23
N LEU A 194 -15.28 3.43 -12.86
CA LEU A 194 -14.40 2.29 -12.76
C LEU A 194 -14.43 1.74 -11.33
N GLU A 195 -14.37 0.42 -11.17
CA GLU A 195 -14.23 -0.24 -9.87
C GLU A 195 -13.13 -1.31 -9.92
N ASN A 196 -12.32 -1.39 -8.86
CA ASN A 196 -11.35 -2.46 -8.68
C ASN A 196 -11.88 -3.58 -7.77
N SER A 197 -11.13 -4.68 -7.66
CA SER A 197 -11.49 -5.84 -6.82
C SER A 197 -11.59 -5.54 -5.32
N TYR A 198 -11.11 -4.37 -4.87
CA TYR A 198 -11.22 -3.91 -3.48
C TYR A 198 -12.49 -3.09 -3.21
N GLY A 199 -13.27 -2.79 -4.26
CA GLY A 199 -14.47 -1.96 -4.20
C GLY A 199 -14.21 -0.45 -4.27
N TRP A 200 -12.98 -0.05 -4.59
CA TRP A 200 -12.64 1.35 -4.80
C TRP A 200 -13.18 1.81 -6.14
N LYS A 201 -13.81 2.98 -6.16
CA LYS A 201 -14.46 3.52 -7.35
C LYS A 201 -13.81 4.82 -7.78
N TRP A 202 -13.66 5.04 -9.08
CA TRP A 202 -13.15 6.29 -9.59
C TRP A 202 -13.66 6.60 -11.00
N ILE A 203 -13.46 7.86 -11.38
CA ILE A 203 -13.75 8.44 -12.68
C ILE A 203 -12.44 9.01 -13.20
N GLU A 204 -12.19 8.78 -14.48
CA GLU A 204 -11.08 9.37 -15.23
C GLU A 204 -11.58 10.55 -16.07
N ASP A 205 -10.69 11.48 -16.38
CA ASP A 205 -10.97 12.55 -17.34
C ASP A 205 -10.89 12.06 -18.79
N HIS A 206 -11.08 12.98 -19.74
CA HIS A 206 -11.02 12.70 -21.18
C HIS A 206 -9.63 12.23 -21.67
N GLN A 207 -8.58 12.36 -20.85
CA GLN A 207 -7.22 11.91 -21.14
C GLN A 207 -6.90 10.58 -20.44
N GLY A 208 -7.87 9.97 -19.74
CA GLY A 208 -7.66 8.76 -18.95
C GLY A 208 -6.93 9.01 -17.63
N SER A 209 -6.85 10.27 -17.16
CA SER A 209 -6.20 10.61 -15.89
C SER A 209 -7.20 10.59 -14.74
N PHE A 210 -6.74 10.18 -13.55
CA PHE A 210 -7.59 10.15 -12.35
C PHE A 210 -8.18 11.54 -12.04
N LYS A 211 -9.51 11.63 -12.02
CA LYS A 211 -10.25 12.86 -11.75
C LYS A 211 -10.85 12.88 -10.34
N LEU A 212 -11.60 11.84 -9.99
CA LEU A 212 -12.37 11.74 -8.75
C LEU A 212 -12.52 10.26 -8.38
N GLY A 213 -12.36 9.91 -7.12
CA GLY A 213 -12.60 8.56 -6.63
C GLY A 213 -13.01 8.52 -5.17
N TRP A 214 -13.62 7.41 -4.78
CA TRP A 214 -14.11 7.18 -3.43
C TRP A 214 -13.95 5.72 -3.03
N LEU A 215 -13.70 5.52 -1.75
CA LEU A 215 -13.56 4.20 -1.16
C LEU A 215 -14.02 4.23 0.30
N LEU A 216 -14.48 3.07 0.78
CA LEU A 216 -14.88 2.88 2.17
C LEU A 216 -13.72 2.23 2.93
N LEU A 217 -13.23 2.95 3.94
CA LEU A 217 -12.26 2.45 4.92
C LEU A 217 -12.99 1.81 6.10
N PRO A 218 -12.35 0.86 6.80
CA PRO A 218 -12.93 0.28 8.00
C PRO A 218 -13.06 1.29 9.13
N HIS A 219 -13.84 0.94 10.15
CA HIS A 219 -13.90 1.69 11.40
C HIS A 219 -12.59 1.54 12.16
N VAL A 220 -11.80 2.61 12.18
CA VAL A 220 -10.54 2.71 12.92
C VAL A 220 -10.47 4.06 13.65
N PRO A 221 -9.82 4.13 14.81
CA PRO A 221 -9.72 5.39 15.57
C PRO A 221 -8.80 6.41 14.89
N THR A 222 -7.88 5.94 14.03
CA THR A 222 -6.91 6.78 13.34
C THR A 222 -6.67 6.26 11.93
N ILE A 223 -6.66 7.18 10.97
CA ILE A 223 -6.36 6.93 9.56
C ILE A 223 -5.12 7.73 9.18
N ALA A 224 -4.18 7.09 8.50
CA ALA A 224 -3.11 7.75 7.79
C ALA A 224 -3.59 8.25 6.42
N HIS A 225 -3.09 9.42 6.04
CA HIS A 225 -3.18 10.04 4.72
C HIS A 225 -1.75 10.03 4.13
N PRO A 226 -1.28 8.90 3.56
CA PRO A 226 0.11 8.72 3.17
C PRO A 226 0.39 9.34 1.80
N VAL A 227 1.33 10.26 1.74
CA VAL A 227 1.67 11.03 0.54
C VAL A 227 3.18 11.08 0.37
N VAL A 228 3.64 11.40 -0.84
CA VAL A 228 5.01 11.83 -1.07
C VAL A 228 4.92 13.30 -1.46
N CYS A 229 5.30 14.20 -0.55
CA CYS A 229 5.17 15.64 -0.79
C CYS A 229 6.33 16.46 -0.23
N GLU A 230 6.67 17.53 -0.95
CA GLU A 230 7.51 18.62 -0.46
C GLU A 230 6.64 19.89 -0.30
N GLY A 231 6.45 20.34 0.94
CA GLY A 231 6.09 21.73 1.24
C GLY A 231 4.60 22.07 1.42
N ASN A 232 3.69 21.73 0.49
CA ASN A 232 2.34 22.29 0.51
C ASN A 232 1.25 21.26 0.82
N TYR A 233 0.78 21.28 2.07
CA TYR A 233 -0.40 20.56 2.51
C TYR A 233 -1.30 21.43 3.41
N SER A 234 -2.58 21.07 3.50
CA SER A 234 -3.49 21.57 4.52
C SER A 234 -4.36 20.43 5.05
N ILE A 235 -4.73 20.52 6.32
CA ILE A 235 -5.71 19.64 6.96
C ILE A 235 -6.65 20.47 7.82
N GLU A 236 -7.95 20.33 7.59
CA GLU A 236 -8.95 21.18 8.23
C GLU A 236 -10.15 20.36 8.68
N LYS A 237 -10.79 20.83 9.75
CA LYS A 237 -12.10 20.33 10.19
C LYS A 237 -13.16 21.15 9.49
N ILE A 238 -14.10 20.49 8.83
CA ILE A 238 -15.26 21.16 8.24
C ILE A 238 -16.54 20.47 8.69
N THR A 239 -17.68 21.11 8.41
CA THR A 239 -19.00 20.48 8.54
C THR A 239 -19.67 20.48 7.18
N LEU A 240 -20.07 19.30 6.70
CA LEU A 240 -20.83 19.15 5.47
C LEU A 240 -22.17 18.49 5.78
N SER A 241 -23.26 19.15 5.38
CA SER A 241 -24.62 18.65 5.60
C SER A 241 -24.91 18.25 7.07
N GLY A 242 -24.34 19.00 8.02
CA GLY A 242 -24.49 18.71 9.46
C GLY A 242 -23.53 17.67 10.04
N HIS A 243 -22.70 17.03 9.22
CA HIS A 243 -21.76 15.99 9.65
C HIS A 243 -20.32 16.52 9.75
N PRO A 244 -19.56 16.15 10.79
CA PRO A 244 -18.16 16.51 10.92
C PRO A 244 -17.31 15.76 9.89
N CYS A 245 -16.45 16.49 9.19
CA CYS A 245 -15.51 15.93 8.22
C CYS A 245 -14.09 16.45 8.47
N VAL A 246 -13.11 15.72 7.95
CA VAL A 246 -11.74 16.20 7.81
C VAL A 246 -11.42 16.36 6.33
N THR A 247 -10.97 17.54 5.93
CA THR A 247 -10.40 17.75 4.59
C THR A 247 -8.89 17.68 4.67
N VAL A 248 -8.27 17.09 3.66
CA VAL A 248 -6.82 17.08 3.47
C VAL A 248 -6.54 17.49 2.03
N SER A 249 -5.73 18.52 1.84
CA SER A 249 -5.23 18.92 0.51
C SER A 249 -3.72 18.76 0.47
N VAL A 250 -3.20 18.04 -0.51
CA VAL A 250 -1.75 17.89 -0.74
C VAL A 250 -1.50 18.08 -2.23
N ASN A 251 -0.72 19.10 -2.59
CA ASN A 251 -0.57 19.54 -3.98
C ASN A 251 -1.96 19.75 -4.63
N GLU A 252 -2.25 19.05 -5.73
CA GLU A 252 -3.53 19.09 -6.44
C GLU A 252 -4.50 17.97 -6.02
N SER A 253 -4.21 17.25 -4.94
CA SER A 253 -5.08 16.17 -4.43
C SER A 253 -5.86 16.68 -3.23
N HIS A 254 -7.18 16.61 -3.31
CA HIS A 254 -8.09 16.96 -2.23
C HIS A 254 -8.83 15.72 -1.76
N THR A 255 -8.82 15.44 -0.47
CA THR A 255 -9.57 14.34 0.13
C THR A 255 -10.48 14.81 1.24
N ILE A 256 -11.73 14.33 1.27
CA ILE A 256 -12.63 14.50 2.39
C ILE A 256 -12.89 13.15 3.05
N TYR A 257 -12.72 13.11 4.37
CA TYR A 257 -13.03 11.97 5.22
C TYR A 257 -14.26 12.25 6.06
N PHE A 258 -15.19 11.30 6.12
CA PHE A 258 -16.35 11.33 7.00
C PHE A 258 -16.77 9.92 7.38
N LYS A 259 -17.32 9.76 8.59
CA LYS A 259 -17.78 8.46 9.09
C LYS A 259 -19.24 8.24 8.73
N THR A 260 -19.63 6.98 8.57
CA THR A 260 -21.02 6.51 8.46
C THR A 260 -21.19 5.24 9.30
N SER A 261 -22.37 4.60 9.27
CA SER A 261 -22.55 3.30 9.92
C SER A 261 -21.65 2.20 9.31
N LYS A 262 -21.33 2.30 8.01
CA LYS A 262 -20.58 1.28 7.26
C LYS A 262 -19.06 1.36 7.46
N GLY A 263 -18.53 2.54 7.76
CA GLY A 263 -17.08 2.76 7.87
C GLY A 263 -16.73 4.24 7.82
N ILE A 264 -15.53 4.54 7.32
CA ILE A 264 -15.07 5.90 7.07
C ILE A 264 -14.89 6.06 5.57
N TRP A 265 -15.70 6.90 4.95
CA TRP A 265 -15.51 7.24 3.54
C TRP A 265 -14.30 8.13 3.36
N ALA A 266 -13.56 7.88 2.29
CA ALA A 266 -12.54 8.77 1.76
C ALA A 266 -12.91 9.10 0.32
N VAL A 267 -13.16 10.38 0.02
CA VAL A 267 -13.44 10.88 -1.33
C VAL A 267 -12.26 11.74 -1.76
N THR A 268 -11.53 11.35 -2.80
CA THR A 268 -10.30 11.99 -3.27
C THR A 268 -10.49 12.49 -4.71
N GLY A 269 -10.06 13.71 -5.04
CA GLY A 269 -10.16 14.25 -6.39
C GLY A 269 -9.28 15.46 -6.64
N ARG A 270 -9.21 15.87 -7.91
CA ARG A 270 -8.41 17.02 -8.37
C ARG A 270 -9.13 18.37 -8.23
N ASP A 271 -10.46 18.36 -8.27
CA ASP A 271 -11.30 19.54 -8.02
C ASP A 271 -12.05 19.35 -6.70
N ILE A 272 -11.82 20.25 -5.75
CA ILE A 272 -12.47 20.22 -4.44
C ILE A 272 -14.00 20.28 -4.55
N ASN A 273 -14.57 20.94 -5.56
CA ASN A 273 -16.02 21.00 -5.73
C ASN A 273 -16.61 19.64 -6.11
N ASP A 274 -15.92 18.89 -6.97
CA ASP A 274 -16.31 17.52 -7.32
C ASP A 274 -16.24 16.60 -6.10
N VAL A 275 -15.19 16.76 -5.28
CA VAL A 275 -15.03 16.01 -4.02
C VAL A 275 -16.16 16.33 -3.03
N ILE A 276 -16.49 17.61 -2.83
CA ILE A 276 -17.60 18.03 -1.95
C ILE A 276 -18.94 17.50 -2.46
N HIS A 277 -19.19 17.59 -3.77
CA HIS A 277 -20.43 17.11 -4.37
C HIS A 277 -20.60 15.60 -4.15
N LYS A 278 -19.59 14.79 -4.49
CA LYS A 278 -19.63 13.33 -4.30
C LYS A 278 -19.71 12.95 -2.82
N THR A 279 -19.04 13.70 -1.94
CA THR A 279 -19.16 13.50 -0.48
C THR A 279 -20.60 13.64 -0.01
N LYS A 280 -21.31 14.70 -0.46
CA LYS A 280 -22.72 14.91 -0.11
C LYS A 280 -23.64 13.82 -0.66
N GLU A 281 -23.38 13.35 -1.87
CA GLU A 281 -24.11 12.23 -2.49
C GLU A 281 -23.98 10.96 -1.64
N LEU A 282 -22.75 10.55 -1.30
CA LEU A 282 -22.51 9.37 -0.47
C LEU A 282 -23.09 9.50 0.94
N MET A 283 -23.10 10.71 1.52
CA MET A 283 -23.77 10.95 2.80
C MET A 283 -25.28 10.69 2.72
N LEU A 284 -25.94 11.05 1.60
CA LEU A 284 -27.38 10.81 1.43
C LEU A 284 -27.73 9.34 1.20
N GLU A 285 -26.78 8.52 0.74
CA GLU A 285 -26.97 7.09 0.53
C GLU A 285 -26.74 6.26 1.81
N ASP A 286 -25.95 6.78 2.74
CA ASP A 286 -25.49 6.06 3.93
C ASP A 286 -26.15 6.51 5.26
N TYR A 287 -26.80 7.68 5.27
CA TYR A 287 -27.57 8.24 6.39
C TYR A 287 -29.06 8.26 6.08
#